data_AF-A0A538J2C7-F1
#
_entry.id   AF-A0A538J2C7-F1
#
_cell.length_a   1.000
_cell.length_b   1.000
_cell.length_c   1.000
_cell.angle_alpha   90.00
_cell.angle_beta   90.00
_cell.angle_gamma   90.00
#
_symmetry.space_group_name_H-M   'P 1'
#
loop_
_entity.id
_entity.type
_entity.pdbx_description
1 polymer ?
#
loop_
_entity_poly.entity_id
_entity_poly.type
_entity_poly.pdbx_seq_one_letter_code
_entity_poly.pdbx_strand_id
1 'polypeptide(L)'
;MLAVLVLAGSAHASQLIDRNANDVRLMTNAKGEAMLTYKVGGKLKHVLVWGAINAKQPNPNEKQVKFSVDYSGGWGKYNRKIANYWTTFGNKCAGYDGPDLPFFITGCHAPDGSLWAVQSWQVPLPDLGFTPWTAQLSAYELHISHWKGPIAQLEVWSDWIYGGKFHDLFGHATYDGRPIYGFGTTSVGAPTDRFGRLIYLDTLDAPNYGSGWQRENSFVPHNPTGVFCYGFYTFDPTKGGYVHPSGQTAMRGPGVGKQYRLTLDGPGVTPDVQVMIDDPGDYDANDPSKVAYEKQQNAELDSILNGDKLCRQH
;
A
#
# COMPACT_ATOMS: atom_id res chain seq x y z
N MET A 1 -16.37 -16.35 29.98
CA MET A 1 -15.62 -16.65 28.74
C MET A 1 -15.11 -15.33 28.18
N LEU A 2 -13.81 -15.04 28.32
CA LEU A 2 -13.19 -13.89 27.65
C LEU A 2 -12.99 -14.27 26.18
N ALA A 3 -13.68 -13.60 25.27
CA ALA A 3 -13.41 -13.70 23.85
C ALA A 3 -12.23 -12.77 23.51
N VAL A 4 -11.08 -13.36 23.21
CA VAL A 4 -9.92 -12.64 22.65
C VAL A 4 -10.23 -12.44 21.17
N LEU A 5 -10.50 -11.20 20.76
CA LEU A 5 -10.52 -10.82 19.35
C LEU A 5 -9.09 -10.93 18.82
N VAL A 6 -8.80 -12.00 18.08
CA VAL A 6 -7.60 -12.10 17.25
C VAL A 6 -7.86 -11.22 16.04
N LEU A 7 -7.27 -10.03 16.01
CA LEU A 7 -7.16 -9.24 14.78
C LEU A 7 -6.43 -10.11 13.77
N ALA A 8 -7.14 -10.58 12.74
CA ALA A 8 -6.52 -11.27 11.62
C ALA A 8 -5.47 -10.32 11.03
N GLY A 9 -4.20 -10.72 11.07
CA GLY A 9 -3.13 -9.93 10.49
C GLY A 9 -3.42 -9.76 8.99
N SER A 10 -3.61 -8.51 8.58
CA SER A 10 -3.70 -8.13 7.18
C SER A 10 -2.53 -8.74 6.43
N ALA A 11 -2.76 -9.28 5.23
CA ALA A 11 -1.67 -9.70 4.37
C ALA A 11 -0.88 -8.45 3.98
N HIS A 12 0.20 -8.17 4.71
CA HIS A 12 1.08 -7.05 4.42
C HIS A 12 1.74 -7.27 3.05
N ALA A 13 1.84 -6.16 2.31
CA ALA A 13 2.57 -6.03 1.06
C ALA A 13 4.08 -6.11 1.30
N SER A 14 4.90 -5.21 0.74
CA SER A 14 6.29 -5.01 1.19
C SER A 14 6.39 -5.31 2.71
N GLN A 15 7.31 -6.21 3.08
CA GLN A 15 7.17 -6.92 4.35
C GLN A 15 7.37 -5.95 5.51
N LEU A 16 6.30 -5.71 6.27
CA LEU A 16 6.36 -4.99 7.55
C LEU A 16 7.41 -5.66 8.45
N ILE A 17 8.40 -4.88 8.90
CA ILE A 17 9.44 -5.30 9.84
C ILE A 17 9.15 -4.77 11.25
N ASP A 18 8.86 -3.47 11.38
CA ASP A 18 8.62 -2.82 12.67
C ASP A 18 7.84 -1.51 12.49
N ARG A 19 7.58 -0.80 13.59
CA ARG A 19 6.88 0.49 13.60
C ARG A 19 7.67 1.55 14.34
N ASN A 20 7.59 2.80 13.87
CA ASN A 20 8.24 3.98 14.44
C ASN A 20 9.77 3.83 14.59
N ALA A 21 10.38 3.17 13.60
CA ALA A 21 11.82 2.98 13.52
C ALA A 21 12.53 4.26 13.07
N ASN A 22 13.72 4.51 13.61
CA ASN A 22 14.62 5.58 13.18
C ASN A 22 16.06 5.04 13.09
N ASP A 23 17.00 5.89 12.63
CA ASP A 23 18.40 5.50 12.40
C ASP A 23 18.53 4.23 11.53
N VAL A 24 17.67 4.11 10.52
CA VAL A 24 17.53 2.92 9.68
C VAL A 24 18.74 2.79 8.75
N ARG A 25 19.32 1.60 8.70
CA ARG A 25 20.43 1.22 7.83
C ARG A 25 20.19 -0.15 7.24
N LEU A 26 20.43 -0.27 5.94
CA LEU A 26 20.34 -1.52 5.21
C LEU A 26 21.74 -1.97 4.78
N MET A 27 22.04 -3.24 5.01
CA MET A 27 23.20 -3.91 4.41
C MET A 27 22.71 -5.17 3.71
N THR A 28 23.33 -5.53 2.59
CA THR A 28 23.04 -6.79 1.89
C THR A 28 24.33 -7.59 1.72
N ASN A 29 24.23 -8.89 1.46
CA ASN A 29 25.41 -9.73 1.22
C ASN A 29 25.24 -10.62 -0.02
N ALA A 30 26.30 -11.33 -0.38
CA ALA A 30 26.31 -12.22 -1.56
C ALA A 30 25.45 -13.49 -1.41
N LYS A 31 24.80 -13.72 -0.26
CA LYS A 31 23.91 -14.86 -0.02
C LYS A 31 22.43 -14.53 -0.28
N GLY A 32 22.12 -13.33 -0.77
CA GLY A 32 20.73 -12.85 -0.90
C GLY A 32 20.08 -12.58 0.46
N GLU A 33 20.87 -12.14 1.44
CA GLU A 33 20.38 -11.71 2.76
C GLU A 33 20.51 -10.20 2.91
N ALA A 34 19.56 -9.61 3.63
CA ALA A 34 19.60 -8.24 4.11
C ALA A 34 19.67 -8.19 5.64
N MET A 35 20.55 -7.35 6.17
CA MET A 35 20.59 -6.97 7.57
C MET A 35 20.01 -5.57 7.70
N LEU A 36 18.84 -5.47 8.30
CA LEU A 36 18.20 -4.20 8.64
C LEU A 36 18.56 -3.84 10.08
N THR A 37 19.21 -2.70 10.26
CA THR A 37 19.55 -2.14 11.57
C THR A 37 18.79 -0.85 11.80
N TYR A 38 18.14 -0.70 12.95
CA TYR A 38 17.36 0.48 13.27
C TYR A 38 17.19 0.62 14.78
N LYS A 39 16.69 1.77 15.25
CA LYS A 39 16.28 1.98 16.63
C LYS A 39 14.77 2.10 16.76
N VAL A 40 14.22 1.49 17.81
CA VAL A 40 12.82 1.65 18.21
C VAL A 40 12.73 1.70 19.73
N GLY A 41 12.03 2.70 20.27
CA GLY A 41 11.92 2.90 21.73
C GLY A 41 13.28 2.98 22.44
N GLY A 42 14.28 3.60 21.80
CA GLY A 42 15.66 3.70 22.32
C GLY A 42 16.50 2.43 22.22
N LYS A 43 15.96 1.33 21.69
CA LYS A 43 16.67 0.05 21.55
C LYS A 43 17.14 -0.16 20.12
N LEU A 44 18.42 -0.50 19.96
CA LEU A 44 18.98 -0.93 18.69
C LEU A 44 18.49 -2.35 18.35
N LYS A 45 18.09 -2.54 17.10
CA LYS A 45 17.60 -3.80 16.53
C LYS A 45 18.45 -4.18 15.33
N HIS A 46 18.67 -5.48 15.18
CA HIS A 46 19.29 -6.10 14.00
C HIS A 46 18.37 -7.20 13.52
N VAL A 47 17.85 -7.07 12.31
CA VAL A 47 16.88 -8.00 11.73
C VAL A 47 17.47 -8.56 10.44
N LEU A 48 17.63 -9.88 10.38
CA LEU A 48 18.08 -10.56 9.17
C LEU A 48 16.84 -10.95 8.34
N VAL A 49 16.84 -10.62 7.05
CA VAL A 49 15.74 -10.86 6.10
C VAL A 49 16.28 -11.59 4.87
N TRP A 50 15.61 -12.64 4.39
CA TRP A 50 16.06 -13.41 3.21
C TRP A 50 14.96 -14.27 2.58
N GLY A 51 15.27 -14.91 1.45
CA GLY A 51 14.53 -16.06 0.94
C GLY A 51 13.30 -15.75 0.08
N ALA A 52 13.09 -14.49 -0.29
CA ALA A 52 12.07 -14.09 -1.25
C ALA A 52 12.57 -12.97 -2.14
N ILE A 53 12.06 -12.93 -3.37
CA ILE A 53 12.29 -11.89 -4.37
C ILE A 53 11.04 -11.78 -5.24
N ASN A 54 10.73 -10.57 -5.72
CA ASN A 54 9.65 -10.31 -6.67
C ASN A 54 8.25 -10.65 -6.13
N ALA A 55 7.30 -10.87 -7.04
CA ALA A 55 5.99 -11.40 -6.79
C ALA A 55 5.66 -12.50 -7.79
N LYS A 56 4.79 -13.42 -7.39
CA LYS A 56 4.07 -14.31 -8.28
C LYS A 56 2.79 -13.66 -8.76
N GLN A 57 2.40 -14.01 -9.98
CA GLN A 57 1.11 -13.65 -10.54
C GLN A 57 -0.05 -14.29 -9.76
N PRO A 58 -1.24 -13.66 -9.69
CA PRO A 58 -2.38 -14.21 -9.00
C PRO A 58 -2.71 -15.65 -9.45
N ASN A 59 -2.62 -16.61 -8.52
CA ASN A 59 -2.98 -18.00 -8.74
C ASN A 59 -3.59 -18.58 -7.45
N PRO A 60 -4.85 -19.02 -7.45
CA PRO A 60 -5.52 -19.50 -6.22
C PRO A 60 -4.92 -20.80 -5.68
N ASN A 61 -4.15 -21.53 -6.51
CA ASN A 61 -3.53 -22.80 -6.15
C ASN A 61 -2.09 -22.64 -5.64
N GLU A 62 -1.57 -21.42 -5.59
CA GLU A 62 -0.20 -21.14 -5.15
C GLU A 62 -0.14 -20.23 -3.94
N LYS A 63 0.98 -20.31 -3.22
CA LYS A 63 1.32 -19.32 -2.20
C LYS A 63 2.17 -18.23 -2.83
N GLN A 64 1.83 -16.98 -2.52
CA GLN A 64 2.69 -15.83 -2.81
C GLN A 64 4.05 -15.97 -2.08
N VAL A 65 5.09 -15.36 -2.65
CA VAL A 65 6.42 -15.28 -2.02
C VAL A 65 6.37 -14.51 -0.71
N LYS A 66 7.25 -14.86 0.23
CA LYS A 66 7.36 -14.21 1.54
C LYS A 66 8.78 -14.37 2.10
N PHE A 67 9.29 -13.31 2.72
CA PHE A 67 10.58 -13.39 3.43
C PHE A 67 10.54 -14.33 4.63
N SER A 68 11.69 -14.93 4.88
CA SER A 68 12.08 -15.37 6.21
C SER A 68 12.69 -14.19 6.97
N VAL A 69 12.28 -13.99 8.22
CA VAL A 69 12.70 -12.86 9.05
C VAL A 69 13.19 -13.37 10.39
N ASP A 70 14.37 -12.93 10.80
CA ASP A 70 14.99 -13.26 12.08
C ASP A 70 15.36 -11.99 12.84
N TYR A 71 14.54 -11.66 13.84
CA TYR A 71 14.69 -10.51 14.72
C TYR A 71 15.85 -10.63 15.74
N SER A 72 16.59 -11.74 15.72
CA SER A 72 17.78 -11.96 16.56
C SER A 72 19.10 -11.66 15.82
N GLY A 73 19.05 -10.97 14.67
CA GLY A 73 20.23 -10.60 13.89
C GLY A 73 20.96 -11.81 13.28
N GLY A 74 20.23 -12.89 12.98
CA GLY A 74 20.73 -14.11 12.34
C GLY A 74 21.01 -15.28 13.29
N TRP A 75 20.93 -15.08 14.62
CA TRP A 75 21.18 -16.16 15.57
C TRP A 75 20.18 -17.33 15.40
N GLY A 76 18.91 -17.04 15.10
CA GLY A 76 17.89 -18.02 14.78
C GLY A 76 18.17 -18.76 13.47
N LYS A 77 18.47 -18.04 12.38
CA LYS A 77 18.78 -18.63 11.06
C LYS A 77 19.95 -19.61 11.13
N TYR A 78 21.01 -19.25 11.85
CA TYR A 78 22.24 -20.04 11.92
C TYR A 78 22.22 -21.06 13.08
N ASN A 79 21.03 -21.56 13.44
CA ASN A 79 20.81 -22.61 14.45
C ASN A 79 21.49 -22.34 15.79
N ARG A 80 21.54 -21.07 16.21
CA ARG A 80 22.17 -20.60 17.45
C ARG A 80 23.67 -20.86 17.55
N LYS A 81 24.31 -21.31 16.46
CA LYS A 81 25.75 -21.63 16.41
C LYS A 81 26.62 -20.39 16.25
N ILE A 82 26.07 -19.33 15.67
CA ILE A 82 26.77 -18.07 15.46
C ILE A 82 26.10 -17.01 16.32
N ALA A 83 26.63 -16.82 17.53
CA ALA A 83 26.24 -15.70 18.37
C ALA A 83 26.63 -14.40 17.67
N ASN A 84 25.75 -13.39 17.73
CA ASN A 84 25.98 -12.06 17.17
C ASN A 84 26.34 -12.05 15.68
N TYR A 85 25.74 -12.91 14.84
CA TYR A 85 26.03 -12.95 13.39
C TYR A 85 26.05 -11.56 12.73
N TRP A 86 25.16 -10.66 13.18
CA TRP A 86 25.11 -9.27 12.74
C TRP A 86 26.44 -8.50 12.79
N THR A 87 27.36 -8.80 13.73
CA THR A 87 28.68 -8.13 13.81
C THR A 87 29.63 -8.55 12.70
N THR A 88 29.41 -9.74 12.15
CA THR A 88 30.21 -10.35 11.08
C THR A 88 29.54 -10.24 9.72
N PHE A 89 28.40 -9.54 9.63
CA PHE A 89 27.65 -9.42 8.40
C PHE A 89 28.44 -8.61 7.36
N GLY A 90 29.00 -9.30 6.37
CA GLY A 90 29.80 -8.69 5.32
C GLY A 90 28.94 -7.91 4.33
N ASN A 91 28.89 -6.58 4.50
CA ASN A 91 28.15 -5.71 3.61
C ASN A 91 28.72 -5.72 2.18
N LYS A 92 27.84 -5.91 1.20
CA LYS A 92 28.08 -5.84 -0.24
C LYS A 92 27.06 -4.94 -0.95
N CYS A 93 26.30 -4.16 -0.18
CA CYS A 93 25.39 -3.14 -0.69
C CYS A 93 26.17 -2.10 -1.49
N ALA A 94 25.91 -2.03 -2.80
CA ALA A 94 26.25 -0.86 -3.60
C ALA A 94 25.14 0.19 -3.48
N GLY A 95 25.43 1.42 -3.91
CA GLY A 95 24.45 2.51 -3.92
C GLY A 95 23.19 2.10 -4.67
N TYR A 96 22.02 2.47 -4.13
CA TYR A 96 20.75 2.24 -4.80
C TYR A 96 20.69 3.04 -6.10
N ASP A 97 20.40 2.35 -7.20
CA ASP A 97 20.24 2.88 -8.56
C ASP A 97 18.93 2.42 -9.20
N GLY A 98 17.97 2.01 -8.37
CA GLY A 98 16.63 1.61 -8.79
C GLY A 98 15.71 2.79 -9.08
N PRO A 99 14.43 2.50 -9.39
CA PRO A 99 13.42 3.54 -9.62
C PRO A 99 13.19 4.41 -8.39
N ASP A 100 12.67 5.61 -8.59
CA ASP A 100 12.21 6.44 -7.47
C ASP A 100 11.06 5.74 -6.73
N LEU A 101 11.20 5.60 -5.42
CA LEU A 101 10.21 4.96 -4.57
C LEU A 101 9.57 5.97 -3.62
N PRO A 102 8.24 5.92 -3.42
CA PRO A 102 7.60 6.73 -2.40
C PRO A 102 8.12 6.33 -1.02
N PHE A 103 8.20 7.28 -0.10
CA PHE A 103 8.55 7.00 1.29
C PHE A 103 9.93 6.34 1.49
N PHE A 104 10.83 6.47 0.52
CA PHE A 104 12.14 5.84 0.53
C PHE A 104 13.01 6.32 1.70
N ILE A 105 13.59 5.36 2.42
CA ILE A 105 14.52 5.61 3.54
C ILE A 105 15.95 5.26 3.14
N THR A 106 16.13 4.05 2.59
CA THR A 106 17.43 3.54 2.16
C THR A 106 17.23 2.34 1.23
N GLY A 107 18.24 2.02 0.43
CA GLY A 107 18.21 0.92 -0.51
C GLY A 107 19.60 0.49 -0.92
N CYS A 108 19.66 -0.64 -1.62
CA CYS A 108 20.90 -1.27 -2.06
C CYS A 108 20.72 -1.89 -3.44
N HIS A 109 21.73 -1.72 -4.30
CA HIS A 109 21.96 -2.64 -5.41
C HIS A 109 22.81 -3.81 -4.89
N ALA A 110 22.25 -5.01 -4.92
CA ALA A 110 22.91 -6.23 -4.48
C ALA A 110 23.82 -6.83 -5.57
N PRO A 111 24.87 -7.60 -5.21
CA PRO A 111 25.83 -8.14 -6.18
C PRO A 111 25.25 -9.08 -7.26
N ASP A 112 24.07 -9.65 -7.03
CA ASP A 112 23.35 -10.52 -7.99
C ASP A 112 22.45 -9.73 -8.97
N GLY A 113 22.52 -8.40 -8.92
CA GLY A 113 21.76 -7.49 -9.76
C GLY A 113 20.32 -7.28 -9.31
N SER A 114 19.97 -7.68 -8.09
CA SER A 114 18.68 -7.33 -7.48
C SER A 114 18.77 -6.04 -6.68
N LEU A 115 17.61 -5.47 -6.38
CA LEU A 115 17.46 -4.27 -5.59
C LEU A 115 16.76 -4.60 -4.27
N TRP A 116 17.25 -3.98 -3.20
CA TRP A 116 16.57 -3.95 -1.91
C TRP A 116 16.23 -2.51 -1.57
N ALA A 117 15.08 -2.29 -0.94
CA ALA A 117 14.71 -0.97 -0.45
C ALA A 117 13.91 -1.07 0.85
N VAL A 118 13.94 0.03 1.58
CA VAL A 118 13.19 0.23 2.82
C VAL A 118 12.35 1.48 2.66
N GLN A 119 11.05 1.33 2.89
CA GLN A 119 10.06 2.41 2.85
C GLN A 119 9.47 2.60 4.25
N SER A 120 9.11 3.83 4.60
CA SER A 120 8.41 4.09 5.87
C SER A 120 7.32 5.15 5.79
N TRP A 121 6.10 4.74 6.13
CA TRP A 121 4.90 5.57 5.98
C TRP A 121 3.76 5.11 6.89
N GLN A 122 2.71 5.94 7.02
CA GLN A 122 1.59 5.69 7.93
C GLN A 122 0.49 4.85 7.26
N VAL A 123 0.76 3.56 7.08
CA VAL A 123 -0.24 2.55 6.69
C VAL A 123 -1.48 2.58 7.60
N PRO A 124 -1.36 2.61 8.95
CA PRO A 124 -2.48 2.36 9.86
C PRO A 124 -3.41 3.56 10.10
N LEU A 125 -3.26 4.65 9.33
CA LEU A 125 -4.16 5.80 9.46
C LEU A 125 -5.61 5.34 9.31
N PRO A 126 -6.52 5.82 10.18
CA PRO A 126 -7.93 5.51 10.05
C PRO A 126 -8.51 6.22 8.83
N ASP A 127 -9.41 5.54 8.13
CA ASP A 127 -10.13 6.09 7.00
C ASP A 127 -11.09 7.23 7.40
N LEU A 128 -11.79 7.79 6.42
CA LEU A 128 -12.77 8.86 6.59
C LEU A 128 -12.20 10.15 7.19
N GLY A 129 -10.91 10.42 6.96
CA GLY A 129 -10.20 11.60 7.41
C GLY A 129 -10.18 11.76 8.92
N PHE A 130 -10.26 10.66 9.67
CA PHE A 130 -10.10 10.74 11.11
C PHE A 130 -8.65 11.04 11.48
N THR A 131 -8.45 11.96 12.43
CA THR A 131 -7.15 12.10 13.09
C THR A 131 -6.88 10.84 13.93
N PRO A 132 -5.72 10.17 13.81
CA PRO A 132 -5.43 8.97 14.60
C PRO A 132 -5.42 9.30 16.09
N TRP A 133 -6.14 8.51 16.89
CA TRP A 133 -6.30 8.72 18.35
C TRP A 133 -5.55 7.70 19.21
N THR A 134 -4.84 6.76 18.59
CA THR A 134 -3.97 5.80 19.27
C THR A 134 -2.58 5.80 18.63
N ALA A 135 -1.58 5.36 19.39
CA ALA A 135 -0.21 5.24 18.89
C ALA A 135 -0.08 4.22 17.74
N GLN A 136 -0.99 3.23 17.69
CA GLN A 136 -1.04 2.24 16.62
C GLN A 136 -1.53 2.87 15.32
N LEU A 137 -2.56 3.70 15.38
CA LEU A 137 -3.14 4.37 14.22
C LEU A 137 -2.23 5.46 13.64
N SER A 138 -1.39 6.08 14.47
CA SER A 138 -0.42 7.09 14.02
C SER A 138 0.96 6.52 13.67
N ALA A 139 1.13 5.20 13.75
CA ALA A 139 2.44 4.58 13.57
C ALA A 139 2.95 4.69 12.13
N TYR A 140 4.24 4.96 11.99
CA TYR A 140 4.96 4.78 10.73
C TYR A 140 5.41 3.32 10.65
N GLU A 141 4.92 2.59 9.67
CA GLU A 141 5.37 1.23 9.39
C GLU A 141 6.71 1.25 8.65
N LEU A 142 7.60 0.29 8.95
CA LEU A 142 8.90 0.12 8.28
C LEU A 142 8.85 -1.14 7.42
N HIS A 143 8.86 -0.98 6.11
CA HIS A 143 8.67 -2.05 5.15
C HIS A 143 9.97 -2.33 4.40
N ILE A 144 10.24 -3.60 4.10
CA ILE A 144 11.39 -4.01 3.29
C ILE A 144 10.93 -4.75 2.03
N SER A 145 11.61 -4.46 0.92
CA SER A 145 11.36 -5.07 -0.39
C SER A 145 12.64 -5.59 -1.02
N HIS A 146 12.48 -6.61 -1.88
CA HIS A 146 13.56 -7.24 -2.65
C HIS A 146 13.03 -7.65 -4.02
N TRP A 147 13.58 -7.08 -5.09
CA TRP A 147 13.10 -7.34 -6.43
C TRP A 147 14.22 -7.29 -7.47
N LYS A 148 13.91 -7.77 -8.67
CA LYS A 148 14.73 -7.64 -9.87
C LYS A 148 13.81 -7.42 -11.06
N GLY A 149 14.11 -6.41 -11.86
CA GLY A 149 13.28 -5.99 -12.98
C GLY A 149 12.26 -4.91 -12.58
N PRO A 150 11.12 -4.81 -13.28
CA PRO A 150 10.15 -3.75 -13.05
C PRO A 150 9.43 -3.89 -11.71
N ILE A 151 8.89 -2.77 -11.23
CA ILE A 151 7.99 -2.69 -10.07
C ILE A 151 6.53 -2.65 -10.54
N ALA A 152 5.59 -2.71 -9.59
CA ALA A 152 4.17 -2.57 -9.93
C ALA A 152 3.87 -1.21 -10.56
N GLN A 153 2.81 -1.15 -11.37
CA GLN A 153 2.30 0.07 -11.97
C GLN A 153 0.89 0.31 -11.46
N LEU A 154 0.62 1.56 -11.13
CA LEU A 154 -0.69 2.05 -10.72
C LEU A 154 -1.03 3.21 -11.64
N GLU A 155 -2.02 3.01 -12.50
CA GLU A 155 -2.55 4.06 -13.38
C GLU A 155 -3.91 4.47 -12.85
N VAL A 156 -4.13 5.79 -12.79
CA VAL A 156 -5.28 6.39 -12.11
C VAL A 156 -5.77 7.57 -12.92
N TRP A 157 -7.09 7.67 -13.01
CA TRP A 157 -7.82 8.76 -13.61
C TRP A 157 -8.87 9.25 -12.64
N SER A 158 -9.29 10.50 -12.81
CA SER A 158 -10.34 11.14 -12.02
C SER A 158 -11.47 11.55 -12.93
N ASP A 159 -12.70 11.39 -12.47
CA ASP A 159 -13.91 11.69 -13.22
C ASP A 159 -15.07 12.04 -12.28
N TRP A 160 -16.28 12.06 -12.81
CA TRP A 160 -17.51 12.06 -12.04
C TRP A 160 -18.39 10.86 -12.40
N ILE A 161 -19.26 10.48 -11.49
CA ILE A 161 -20.22 9.39 -11.65
C ILE A 161 -21.63 9.82 -11.30
N TYR A 162 -22.61 9.10 -11.86
CA TYR A 162 -24.04 9.38 -11.75
C TYR A 162 -24.41 10.75 -12.32
N GLY A 163 -23.86 11.06 -13.50
CA GLY A 163 -24.13 12.31 -14.22
C GLY A 163 -23.56 13.53 -13.52
N GLY A 164 -22.28 13.48 -13.14
CA GLY A 164 -21.58 14.60 -12.50
C GLY A 164 -21.83 14.75 -11.00
N LYS A 165 -22.63 13.88 -10.38
CA LYS A 165 -23.09 14.08 -8.99
C LYS A 165 -22.00 13.83 -7.95
N PHE A 166 -21.14 12.85 -8.18
CA PHE A 166 -20.07 12.50 -7.27
C PHE A 166 -18.75 12.48 -8.02
N HIS A 167 -17.70 12.94 -7.38
CA HIS A 167 -16.33 12.73 -7.86
C HIS A 167 -15.99 11.24 -7.80
N ASP A 168 -15.16 10.78 -8.72
CA ASP A 168 -14.71 9.40 -8.83
C ASP A 168 -13.21 9.33 -9.15
N LEU A 169 -12.59 8.26 -8.68
CA LEU A 169 -11.27 7.82 -9.11
C LEU A 169 -11.37 6.40 -9.60
N PHE A 170 -10.80 6.12 -10.76
CA PHE A 170 -10.71 4.76 -11.28
C PHE A 170 -9.32 4.49 -11.82
N GLY A 171 -9.04 3.22 -12.06
CA GLY A 171 -7.77 2.83 -12.62
C GLY A 171 -7.55 1.35 -12.57
N HIS A 172 -6.29 0.94 -12.76
CA HIS A 172 -5.89 -0.45 -12.60
C HIS A 172 -4.48 -0.59 -12.04
N ALA A 173 -4.25 -1.73 -11.41
CA ALA A 173 -2.99 -2.10 -10.82
C ALA A 173 -2.39 -3.30 -11.57
N THR A 174 -1.16 -3.17 -12.04
CA THR A 174 -0.48 -4.24 -12.77
C THR A 174 0.93 -4.51 -12.24
N TYR A 175 1.41 -5.74 -12.44
CA TYR A 175 2.79 -6.12 -12.20
C TYR A 175 3.24 -7.06 -13.32
N ASP A 176 4.32 -6.69 -14.01
CA ASP A 176 4.81 -7.40 -15.19
C ASP A 176 3.72 -7.53 -16.29
N GLY A 177 3.00 -6.42 -16.52
CA GLY A 177 1.93 -6.33 -17.52
C GLY A 177 0.67 -7.15 -17.22
N ARG A 178 0.54 -7.68 -15.99
CA ARG A 178 -0.60 -8.50 -15.58
C ARG A 178 -1.33 -7.90 -14.38
N PRO A 179 -2.65 -8.08 -14.30
CA PRO A 179 -3.44 -7.57 -13.18
C PRO A 179 -2.98 -8.04 -11.80
N ILE A 180 -2.97 -7.12 -10.84
CA ILE A 180 -2.85 -7.43 -9.42
C ILE A 180 -4.26 -7.57 -8.84
N TYR A 181 -4.58 -8.72 -8.25
CA TYR A 181 -5.84 -8.93 -7.54
C TYR A 181 -5.72 -10.08 -6.52
N GLY A 182 -6.66 -10.09 -5.56
CA GLY A 182 -6.82 -11.18 -4.59
C GLY A 182 -7.97 -12.14 -4.94
N PHE A 183 -8.13 -13.17 -4.12
CA PHE A 183 -9.18 -14.18 -4.24
C PHE A 183 -10.26 -14.07 -3.15
N GLY A 184 -10.03 -13.24 -2.13
CA GLY A 184 -11.05 -12.97 -1.13
C GLY A 184 -10.75 -11.77 -0.25
N THR A 185 -11.82 -11.19 0.28
CA THR A 185 -11.79 -10.18 1.33
C THR A 185 -12.68 -10.62 2.49
N THR A 186 -12.50 -10.02 3.66
CA THR A 186 -13.48 -10.08 4.74
C THR A 186 -14.75 -9.33 4.31
N SER A 187 -15.81 -9.43 5.13
CA SER A 187 -17.04 -8.66 4.92
C SER A 187 -16.86 -7.14 4.97
N VAL A 188 -15.68 -6.67 5.37
CA VAL A 188 -15.30 -5.25 5.48
C VAL A 188 -14.10 -4.90 4.59
N GLY A 189 -13.81 -5.71 3.57
CA GLY A 189 -12.85 -5.36 2.51
C GLY A 189 -11.39 -5.71 2.77
N ALA A 190 -11.02 -6.25 3.94
CA ALA A 190 -9.64 -6.62 4.21
C ALA A 190 -9.24 -7.90 3.45
N PRO A 191 -8.09 -7.95 2.72
CA PRO A 191 -7.65 -9.15 2.02
C PRO A 191 -7.51 -10.38 2.94
N THR A 192 -7.98 -11.55 2.49
CA THR A 192 -7.89 -12.82 3.25
C THR A 192 -6.86 -13.78 2.67
N ASP A 193 -6.20 -13.40 1.58
CA ASP A 193 -5.16 -14.14 0.91
C ASP A 193 -3.87 -13.31 0.78
N ARG A 194 -2.84 -13.88 0.16
CA ARG A 194 -1.52 -13.23 0.02
C ARG A 194 -1.30 -12.57 -1.34
N PHE A 195 -2.30 -12.53 -2.21
CA PHE A 195 -2.27 -11.86 -3.51
C PHE A 195 -2.99 -10.51 -3.47
N GLY A 196 -4.10 -10.39 -2.73
CA GLY A 196 -4.80 -9.12 -2.53
C GLY A 196 -3.88 -8.03 -1.99
N ARG A 197 -3.94 -6.85 -2.61
CA ARG A 197 -3.17 -5.66 -2.21
C ARG A 197 -4.12 -4.49 -2.03
N LEU A 198 -3.88 -3.72 -0.97
CA LEU A 198 -4.66 -2.52 -0.71
C LEU A 198 -4.10 -1.36 -1.55
N ILE A 199 -5.00 -0.53 -2.04
CA ILE A 199 -4.71 0.80 -2.52
C ILE A 199 -5.21 1.73 -1.42
N TYR A 200 -4.30 2.54 -0.90
CA TYR A 200 -4.59 3.55 0.10
C TYR A 200 -4.80 4.88 -0.60
N LEU A 201 -5.96 5.49 -0.38
CA LEU A 201 -6.31 6.78 -0.96
C LEU A 201 -6.19 7.85 0.12
N ASP A 202 -5.24 8.76 -0.05
CA ASP A 202 -5.16 9.99 0.73
C ASP A 202 -5.65 11.18 -0.12
N THR A 203 -6.29 12.15 0.52
CA THR A 203 -6.79 13.40 -0.07
C THR A 203 -6.10 14.60 0.57
N LEU A 204 -5.79 15.62 -0.23
CA LEU A 204 -5.13 16.85 0.20
C LEU A 204 -6.16 17.97 0.37
N ASP A 205 -6.16 18.60 1.55
CA ASP A 205 -6.96 19.79 1.86
C ASP A 205 -8.48 19.62 1.61
N ALA A 206 -9.02 18.42 1.87
CA ALA A 206 -10.45 18.19 1.74
C ALA A 206 -11.23 19.02 2.78
N PRO A 207 -12.21 19.86 2.39
CA PRO A 207 -12.93 20.74 3.33
C PRO A 207 -13.58 20.00 4.51
N ASN A 208 -14.02 18.75 4.29
CA ASN A 208 -14.64 17.92 5.31
C ASN A 208 -13.64 17.27 6.29
N TYR A 209 -12.35 17.25 5.96
CA TYR A 209 -11.29 16.61 6.76
C TYR A 209 -10.28 17.61 7.35
N GLY A 210 -10.05 18.73 6.66
CA GLY A 210 -9.13 19.78 7.09
C GLY A 210 -7.89 19.90 6.20
N SER A 211 -6.91 20.67 6.66
CA SER A 211 -5.69 20.97 5.92
C SER A 211 -4.67 19.83 5.95
N GLY A 212 -3.94 19.64 4.86
CA GLY A 212 -2.90 18.62 4.69
C GLY A 212 -3.44 17.32 4.09
N TRP A 213 -2.62 16.27 4.12
CA TRP A 213 -3.01 14.94 3.66
C TRP A 213 -3.79 14.20 4.75
N GLN A 214 -4.95 13.62 4.39
CA GLN A 214 -5.72 12.70 5.24
C GLN A 214 -6.11 11.44 4.47
N ARG A 215 -6.19 10.31 5.16
CA ARG A 215 -6.69 9.04 4.60
C ARG A 215 -8.20 9.14 4.33
N GLU A 216 -8.60 9.04 3.08
CA GLU A 216 -10.01 8.92 2.67
C GLU A 216 -10.48 7.48 2.89
N ASN A 217 -9.78 6.51 2.28
CA ASN A 217 -10.17 5.10 2.32
C ASN A 217 -9.03 4.16 1.95
N SER A 218 -9.28 2.86 2.03
CA SER A 218 -8.47 1.82 1.40
C SER A 218 -9.35 0.75 0.75
N PHE A 219 -8.92 0.22 -0.40
CA PHE A 219 -9.70 -0.74 -1.19
C PHE A 219 -8.78 -1.68 -1.98
N VAL A 220 -9.35 -2.75 -2.55
CA VAL A 220 -8.59 -3.72 -3.35
C VAL A 220 -8.94 -3.60 -4.83
N PRO A 221 -7.98 -3.85 -5.73
CA PRO A 221 -8.29 -4.11 -7.13
C PRO A 221 -9.21 -5.32 -7.29
N HIS A 222 -10.10 -5.25 -8.28
CA HIS A 222 -11.08 -6.29 -8.59
C HIS A 222 -10.44 -7.50 -9.25
N ASN A 223 -10.97 -8.68 -8.89
CA ASN A 223 -10.62 -9.93 -9.55
C ASN A 223 -11.54 -10.16 -10.76
N PRO A 224 -11.03 -10.52 -11.95
CA PRO A 224 -9.62 -10.80 -12.28
C PRO A 224 -8.90 -9.64 -12.99
N THR A 225 -9.50 -8.46 -13.03
CA THR A 225 -9.13 -7.38 -13.95
C THR A 225 -8.01 -6.49 -13.43
N GLY A 226 -7.84 -6.41 -12.11
CA GLY A 226 -6.96 -5.45 -11.45
C GLY A 226 -7.48 -4.02 -11.52
N VAL A 227 -8.69 -3.82 -12.03
CA VAL A 227 -9.38 -2.53 -12.08
C VAL A 227 -9.90 -2.17 -10.69
N PHE A 228 -9.95 -0.89 -10.37
CA PHE A 228 -10.64 -0.36 -9.21
C PHE A 228 -11.38 0.92 -9.59
N CYS A 229 -12.37 1.28 -8.79
CA CYS A 229 -13.09 2.53 -8.86
C CYS A 229 -13.51 2.94 -7.45
N TYR A 230 -13.57 4.24 -7.21
CA TYR A 230 -13.84 4.83 -5.92
C TYR A 230 -14.63 6.13 -6.10
N GLY A 231 -15.92 6.06 -5.75
CA GLY A 231 -16.76 7.25 -5.66
C GLY A 231 -16.61 7.93 -4.30
N PHE A 232 -16.52 9.25 -4.32
CA PHE A 232 -16.47 10.06 -3.11
C PHE A 232 -17.88 10.29 -2.54
N TYR A 233 -18.22 9.56 -1.47
CA TYR A 233 -19.51 9.64 -0.79
C TYR A 233 -19.39 10.07 0.66
N THR A 234 -20.55 10.34 1.29
CA THR A 234 -20.64 10.36 2.75
C THR A 234 -20.79 8.92 3.27
N PHE A 235 -20.04 8.58 4.32
CA PHE A 235 -20.06 7.25 4.93
C PHE A 235 -20.49 7.30 6.40
N ASP A 236 -21.25 6.29 6.81
CA ASP A 236 -21.58 6.02 8.20
C ASP A 236 -20.38 5.30 8.84
N PRO A 237 -19.62 5.93 9.75
CA PRO A 237 -18.43 5.32 10.33
C PRO A 237 -18.73 4.08 11.17
N THR A 238 -19.99 3.86 11.57
CA THR A 238 -20.40 2.68 12.35
C THR A 238 -20.67 1.44 11.49
N LYS A 239 -20.58 1.60 10.16
CA LYS A 239 -20.81 0.54 9.16
C LYS A 239 -19.57 0.35 8.30
N GLY A 240 -19.54 -0.71 7.51
CA GLY A 240 -18.45 -0.95 6.55
C GLY A 240 -17.10 -1.34 7.17
N GLY A 241 -17.01 -1.43 8.50
CA GLY A 241 -15.78 -1.82 9.20
C GLY A 241 -14.78 -0.69 9.44
N TYR A 242 -15.18 0.57 9.22
CA TYR A 242 -14.35 1.73 9.53
C TYR A 242 -13.99 1.75 11.01
N VAL A 243 -12.71 1.93 11.30
CA VAL A 243 -12.25 2.18 12.66
C VAL A 243 -12.56 3.63 12.99
N HIS A 244 -13.28 3.89 14.08
CA HIS A 244 -13.68 5.23 14.48
C HIS A 244 -13.55 5.45 15.99
N PRO A 245 -13.38 6.71 16.47
CA PRO A 245 -13.37 7.00 17.89
C PRO A 245 -14.71 6.62 18.56
N SER A 246 -14.65 6.25 19.84
CA SER A 246 -15.86 5.94 20.62
C SER A 246 -16.84 7.12 20.62
N GLY A 247 -18.12 6.83 20.39
CA GLY A 247 -19.19 7.83 20.33
C GLY A 247 -19.30 8.59 19.00
N GLN A 248 -18.41 8.34 18.03
CA GLN A 248 -18.55 8.92 16.69
C GLN A 248 -19.59 8.16 15.88
N THR A 249 -20.66 8.85 15.49
CA THR A 249 -21.77 8.32 14.70
C THR A 249 -22.18 9.23 13.54
N ALA A 250 -21.61 10.45 13.47
CA ALA A 250 -21.91 11.38 12.39
C ALA A 250 -21.35 10.85 11.07
N MET A 251 -22.12 11.04 9.99
CA MET A 251 -21.64 10.78 8.63
C MET A 251 -20.37 11.58 8.36
N ARG A 252 -19.41 10.99 7.64
CA ARG A 252 -18.14 11.61 7.30
C ARG A 252 -17.87 11.58 5.81
N GLY A 253 -17.00 12.48 5.36
CA GLY A 253 -16.72 12.69 3.95
C GLY A 253 -17.82 13.51 3.26
N PRO A 254 -17.86 13.52 1.91
CA PRO A 254 -16.79 12.97 1.06
C PRO A 254 -15.48 13.75 1.25
N GLY A 255 -14.32 13.09 1.16
CA GLY A 255 -13.02 13.77 1.16
C GLY A 255 -12.59 14.25 -0.22
N VAL A 256 -13.47 14.95 -0.93
CA VAL A 256 -13.10 15.68 -2.15
C VAL A 256 -12.13 16.79 -1.76
N GLY A 257 -10.91 16.71 -2.28
CA GLY A 257 -9.80 17.62 -1.95
C GLY A 257 -9.29 18.34 -3.18
N LYS A 258 -8.04 18.82 -3.11
CA LYS A 258 -7.36 19.44 -4.26
C LYS A 258 -6.57 18.44 -5.10
N GLN A 259 -6.10 17.39 -4.44
CA GLN A 259 -5.24 16.37 -5.03
C GLN A 259 -5.41 15.07 -4.26
N TYR A 260 -5.25 13.97 -4.97
CA TYR A 260 -5.32 12.62 -4.44
C TYR A 260 -3.97 11.94 -4.56
N ARG A 261 -3.66 11.10 -3.58
CA ARG A 261 -2.45 10.27 -3.56
C ARG A 261 -2.87 8.84 -3.31
N LEU A 262 -2.63 7.99 -4.30
CA LEU A 262 -2.94 6.56 -4.22
C LEU A 262 -1.64 5.80 -4.03
N THR A 263 -1.54 5.05 -2.95
CA THR A 263 -0.40 4.18 -2.66
C THR A 263 -0.84 2.73 -2.78
N LEU A 264 -0.27 2.01 -3.73
CA LEU A 264 -0.46 0.58 -3.87
C LEU A 264 0.62 -0.16 -3.07
N ASP A 265 0.13 -0.99 -2.18
CA ASP A 265 0.88 -2.01 -1.49
C ASP A 265 1.54 -2.97 -2.50
N GLY A 266 2.88 -3.05 -2.51
CA GLY A 266 3.63 -3.84 -3.49
C GLY A 266 3.25 -5.34 -3.52
N PRO A 267 3.03 -5.97 -4.68
CA PRO A 267 2.76 -7.41 -4.78
C PRO A 267 3.96 -8.24 -4.30
N GLY A 268 3.71 -9.41 -3.72
CA GLY A 268 4.76 -10.27 -3.18
C GLY A 268 5.65 -9.57 -2.17
N VAL A 269 6.95 -9.43 -2.49
CA VAL A 269 7.95 -8.68 -1.73
C VAL A 269 8.55 -7.51 -2.53
N THR A 270 7.81 -7.00 -3.52
CA THR A 270 8.19 -5.81 -4.32
C THR A 270 7.91 -4.51 -3.54
N PRO A 271 8.48 -3.36 -3.93
CA PRO A 271 8.23 -2.09 -3.23
C PRO A 271 6.81 -1.58 -3.45
N ASP A 272 6.37 -0.73 -2.51
CA ASP A 272 5.12 0.01 -2.64
C ASP A 272 5.30 1.11 -3.69
N VAL A 273 4.24 1.40 -4.45
CA VAL A 273 4.25 2.41 -5.52
C VAL A 273 3.16 3.45 -5.29
N GLN A 274 3.36 4.64 -5.83
CA GLN A 274 2.45 5.76 -5.59
C GLN A 274 2.28 6.60 -6.84
N VAL A 275 1.08 7.15 -6.97
CA VAL A 275 0.71 8.15 -7.97
C VAL A 275 -0.06 9.28 -7.30
N MET A 276 0.09 10.47 -7.85
CA MET A 276 -0.68 11.65 -7.47
C MET A 276 -1.49 12.11 -8.67
N ILE A 277 -2.73 12.51 -8.43
CA ILE A 277 -3.64 13.04 -9.46
C ILE A 277 -4.42 14.20 -8.88
N ASP A 278 -4.61 15.24 -9.68
CA ASP A 278 -5.38 16.42 -9.26
C ASP A 278 -6.89 16.13 -9.26
N ASP A 279 -7.59 16.82 -8.37
CA ASP A 279 -9.05 16.84 -8.39
C ASP A 279 -9.55 17.51 -9.68
N PRO A 280 -10.50 16.89 -10.41
CA PRO A 280 -10.99 17.48 -11.64
C PRO A 280 -11.90 18.68 -11.37
N GLY A 281 -12.17 19.07 -10.11
CA GLY A 281 -13.11 20.11 -9.72
C GLY A 281 -14.55 19.64 -9.80
N ASP A 282 -15.51 20.51 -9.49
CA ASP A 282 -16.92 20.15 -9.66
C ASP A 282 -17.29 20.04 -11.15
N TYR A 283 -18.17 19.09 -11.45
CA TYR A 283 -18.75 18.96 -12.77
C TYR A 283 -19.65 20.17 -13.10
N ASP A 284 -19.58 20.65 -14.33
CA ASP A 284 -20.51 21.66 -14.86
C ASP A 284 -20.91 21.29 -16.29
N ALA A 285 -22.17 20.92 -16.48
CA ALA A 285 -22.74 20.57 -17.79
C ALA A 285 -22.74 21.74 -18.78
N ASN A 286 -22.56 22.98 -18.30
CA ASN A 286 -22.47 24.18 -19.15
C ASN A 286 -21.03 24.54 -19.51
N ASP A 287 -20.03 23.89 -18.90
CA ASP A 287 -18.62 24.04 -19.24
C ASP A 287 -18.23 22.98 -20.28
N PRO A 288 -18.00 23.36 -21.56
CA PRO A 288 -17.64 22.40 -22.59
C PRO A 288 -16.35 21.62 -22.29
N SER A 289 -15.44 22.19 -21.48
CA SER A 289 -14.21 21.52 -21.09
C SER A 289 -14.47 20.39 -20.09
N LYS A 290 -15.41 20.57 -19.15
CA LYS A 290 -15.84 19.53 -18.20
C LYS A 290 -16.55 18.39 -18.91
N VAL A 291 -17.48 18.72 -19.79
CA VAL A 291 -18.21 17.72 -20.59
C VAL A 291 -17.26 16.92 -21.49
N ALA A 292 -16.29 17.59 -22.12
CA ALA A 292 -15.29 16.91 -22.94
C ALA A 292 -14.37 16.01 -22.11
N TYR A 293 -13.96 16.48 -20.92
CA TYR A 293 -13.14 15.70 -19.99
C TYR A 293 -13.89 14.46 -19.49
N GLU A 294 -15.12 14.61 -18.98
CA GLU A 294 -15.97 13.49 -18.54
C GLU A 294 -16.14 12.44 -19.65
N LYS A 295 -16.42 12.89 -20.89
CA LYS A 295 -16.53 11.96 -22.02
C LYS A 295 -15.21 11.22 -22.31
N GLN A 296 -14.08 11.88 -22.15
CA GLN A 296 -12.77 11.26 -22.33
C GLN A 296 -12.51 10.22 -21.24
N GLN A 297 -12.78 10.54 -19.97
CA GLN A 297 -12.54 9.65 -18.85
C GLN A 297 -13.50 8.45 -18.85
N ASN A 298 -14.77 8.65 -19.24
CA ASN A 298 -15.71 7.55 -19.48
C ASN A 298 -15.18 6.56 -20.53
N ALA A 299 -14.60 7.06 -21.63
CA ALA A 299 -13.99 6.22 -22.66
C ALA A 299 -12.71 5.51 -22.16
N GLU A 300 -11.93 6.18 -21.30
CA GLU A 300 -10.75 5.59 -20.66
C GLU A 300 -11.15 4.45 -19.73
N LEU A 301 -12.13 4.67 -18.86
CA LEU A 301 -12.70 3.64 -17.97
C LEU A 301 -13.14 2.43 -18.79
N ASP A 302 -13.97 2.64 -19.82
CA ASP A 302 -14.45 1.57 -20.70
C ASP A 302 -13.31 0.77 -21.35
N SER A 303 -12.19 1.44 -21.68
CA SER A 303 -11.03 0.79 -22.30
C SER A 303 -10.30 -0.16 -21.36
N ILE A 304 -10.27 0.14 -20.04
CA ILE A 304 -9.54 -0.64 -19.05
C ILE A 304 -10.41 -1.70 -18.37
N LEU A 305 -11.75 -1.65 -18.47
CA LEU A 305 -12.63 -2.54 -17.72
C LEU A 305 -12.31 -4.01 -17.92
N ASN A 306 -11.94 -4.43 -19.14
CA ASN A 306 -11.55 -5.80 -19.45
C ASN A 306 -12.52 -6.86 -18.86
N GLY A 307 -13.83 -6.59 -18.92
CA GLY A 307 -14.89 -7.45 -18.38
C GLY A 307 -15.28 -7.22 -16.92
N ASP A 308 -14.71 -6.22 -16.24
CA ASP A 308 -15.09 -5.79 -14.89
C ASP A 308 -16.59 -5.47 -14.84
N LYS A 309 -17.24 -5.85 -13.73
CA LYS A 309 -18.70 -5.73 -13.55
C LYS A 309 -19.11 -4.64 -12.59
N LEU A 310 -18.17 -4.09 -11.82
CA LEU A 310 -18.42 -3.21 -10.70
C LEU A 310 -18.12 -1.75 -11.07
N CYS A 311 -17.08 -1.49 -11.87
CA CYS A 311 -16.68 -0.13 -12.27
C CYS A 311 -17.35 0.33 -13.57
N ARG A 312 -18.68 0.41 -13.61
CA ARG A 312 -19.43 0.73 -14.85
C ARG A 312 -20.26 2.00 -14.79
N GLN A 313 -20.06 2.78 -13.74
CA GLN A 313 -20.83 4.00 -13.56
C GLN A 313 -20.11 5.16 -14.24
N HIS A 314 -20.91 6.05 -14.82
CA HIS A 314 -20.58 7.35 -15.39
C HIS A 314 -21.60 8.34 -14.82
#